data_AF-A0A2X1JAU6-F1
#
_entry.id   AF-A0A2X1JAU6-F1
#
_cell.length_a   1.000
_cell.length_b   1.000
_cell.length_c   1.000
_cell.angle_alpha   90.00
_cell.angle_beta   90.00
_cell.angle_gamma   90.00
#
_symmetry.space_group_name_H-M   'P 1'
#
loop_
_entity.id
_entity.type
_entity.pdbx_description
1 polymer ?
#
loop_
_entity_poly.entity_id
_entity_poly.type
_entity_poly.pdbx_seq_one_letter_code
_entity_poly.pdbx_strand_id
1 'polypeptide(L)'
;MTFEQLLEEYFFARLLRPDTQSCYCTAVNQYTHWRNVLPAEVTPHMVLEWRHYLLNVRCIKPVSWNHYMRHMRALYNFAIEQGATGAVHQSIPENIAAGIS
;
A
#
# COMPACT_ATOMS: atom_id res chain seq x y z
N MET A 1 7.21 -3.64 13.18
CA MET A 1 6.36 -4.43 12.27
C MET A 1 6.87 -4.25 10.85
N THR A 2 7.16 -5.34 10.14
CA THR A 2 7.51 -5.31 8.70
C THR A 2 6.25 -5.36 7.82
N PHE A 3 6.41 -5.23 6.50
CA PHE A 3 5.29 -5.40 5.57
C PHE A 3 4.74 -6.83 5.56
N GLU A 4 5.61 -7.83 5.70
CA GLU A 4 5.23 -9.24 5.76
C GLU A 4 4.40 -9.52 7.02
N GLN A 5 4.84 -9.01 8.18
CA GLN A 5 4.09 -9.12 9.43
C GLN A 5 2.72 -8.44 9.34
N LEU A 6 2.66 -7.26 8.74
CA LEU A 6 1.40 -6.55 8.54
C LEU A 6 0.44 -7.29 7.58
N LEU A 7 0.97 -7.93 6.53
CA LEU A 7 0.19 -8.80 5.66
C LEU A 7 -0.34 -10.03 6.40
N GLU A 8 0.50 -10.70 7.19
CA GLU A 8 0.12 -11.86 7.99
C GLU A 8 -1.00 -11.52 8.98
N GLU A 9 -0.85 -10.44 9.75
CA GLU A 9 -1.88 -9.97 10.68
C GLU A 9 -3.19 -9.64 9.96
N TYR A 10 -3.11 -8.95 8.82
CA TYR A 10 -4.28 -8.59 8.04
C TYR A 10 -4.99 -9.82 7.44
N PHE A 11 -4.24 -10.77 6.88
CA PHE A 11 -4.79 -12.00 6.31
C PHE A 11 -5.41 -12.89 7.38
N PHE A 12 -4.77 -12.98 8.54
CA PHE A 12 -5.28 -13.69 9.69
C PHE A 12 -6.60 -13.07 10.18
N ALA A 13 -6.62 -11.74 10.35
CA ALA A 13 -7.81 -11.02 10.84
C ALA A 13 -9.00 -11.04 9.87
N ARG A 14 -8.76 -11.04 8.56
CA ARG A 14 -9.82 -10.95 7.53
C ARG A 14 -10.15 -12.28 6.85
N LEU A 15 -9.43 -13.36 7.14
CA LEU A 15 -9.62 -14.70 6.56
C LEU A 15 -9.72 -14.67 5.02
N LEU A 16 -8.79 -13.96 4.37
CA LEU A 16 -8.81 -13.78 2.92
C LEU A 16 -8.43 -15.07 2.17
N ARG A 17 -9.09 -15.31 1.02
CA ARG A 17 -8.74 -16.41 0.11
C ARG A 17 -7.33 -16.22 -0.47
N PRO A 18 -6.57 -17.30 -0.77
CA PRO A 18 -5.20 -17.22 -1.30
C PRO A 18 -5.04 -16.29 -2.51
N ASP A 19 -6.01 -16.33 -3.42
CA ASP A 19 -6.06 -15.53 -4.64
C ASP A 19 -6.12 -14.04 -4.32
N THR A 20 -6.89 -13.70 -3.28
CA THR A 20 -7.00 -12.32 -2.79
C THR A 20 -5.73 -11.90 -2.08
N GLN A 21 -5.15 -12.76 -1.24
CA GLN A 21 -3.88 -12.50 -0.56
C GLN A 21 -2.76 -12.18 -1.57
N SER A 22 -2.71 -12.91 -2.68
CA SER A 22 -1.74 -12.70 -3.76
C SER A 22 -1.79 -11.29 -4.34
N CYS A 23 -2.97 -10.67 -4.42
CA CYS A 23 -3.12 -9.29 -4.87
C CYS A 23 -2.52 -8.27 -3.88
N TYR A 24 -2.63 -8.51 -2.58
CA TYR A 24 -2.00 -7.68 -1.55
C TYR A 24 -0.49 -7.86 -1.55
N CYS A 25 0.00 -9.11 -1.61
CA CYS A 25 1.42 -9.39 -1.73
C CYS A 25 2.01 -8.71 -2.96
N THR A 26 1.31 -8.74 -4.10
CA THR A 26 1.74 -8.03 -5.31
C THR A 26 1.88 -6.53 -5.08
N ALA A 27 0.90 -5.89 -4.44
CA ALA A 27 0.97 -4.45 -4.17
C ALA A 27 2.14 -4.09 -3.25
N VAL A 28 2.33 -4.85 -2.17
CA VAL A 28 3.43 -4.69 -1.21
C VAL A 28 4.78 -4.91 -1.89
N ASN A 29 4.94 -6.01 -2.61
CA ASN A 29 6.19 -6.33 -3.31
C ASN A 29 6.58 -5.24 -4.32
N GLN A 30 5.61 -4.68 -5.04
CA GLN A 30 5.86 -3.59 -5.97
C GLN A 30 6.35 -2.31 -5.27
N TYR A 31 5.90 -2.07 -4.04
CA TYR A 31 6.36 -0.94 -3.22
C TYR A 31 7.74 -1.21 -2.63
N THR A 32 7.93 -2.37 -1.96
CA THR A 32 9.18 -2.71 -1.28
C THR A 32 10.34 -2.92 -2.25
N HIS A 33 10.07 -3.40 -3.47
CA HIS A 33 11.07 -3.47 -4.53
C HIS A 33 11.51 -2.08 -5.03
N TRP A 34 10.62 -1.10 -5.02
CA TRP A 34 10.98 0.28 -5.35
C TRP A 34 11.76 0.95 -4.19
N ARG A 35 11.34 0.70 -2.94
CA ARG A 35 11.96 1.28 -1.76
C ARG A 35 11.86 0.35 -0.56
N ASN A 36 13.01 -0.01 0.01
CA ASN A 36 13.10 -0.90 1.15
C ASN A 36 12.99 -0.12 2.48
N VAL A 37 11.75 0.15 2.91
CA VAL A 37 11.42 0.85 4.18
C VAL A 37 10.38 0.06 4.95
N LEU A 38 10.28 0.32 6.26
CA LEU A 38 9.22 -0.23 7.09
C LEU A 38 7.88 0.47 6.80
N PRO A 39 6.73 -0.20 7.04
CA PRO A 39 5.41 0.42 6.87
C PRO A 39 5.24 1.75 7.64
N ALA A 40 5.80 1.84 8.84
CA ALA A 40 5.72 3.04 9.66
C ALA A 40 6.54 4.23 9.14
N GLU A 41 7.48 3.99 8.22
CA GLU A 41 8.35 5.02 7.63
C GLU A 41 7.79 5.57 6.31
N VAL A 42 6.71 4.98 5.79
CA VAL A 42 6.08 5.42 4.55
C VAL A 42 5.41 6.77 4.75
N THR A 43 5.83 7.75 3.96
CA THR A 43 5.23 9.08 3.97
C THR A 43 4.37 9.32 2.73
N PRO A 44 3.41 10.28 2.78
CA PRO A 44 2.63 10.65 1.60
C PRO A 44 3.49 11.06 0.39
N HIS A 45 4.64 11.71 0.64
CA HIS A 45 5.58 12.10 -0.42
C HIS A 45 6.16 10.88 -1.15
N MET A 46 6.57 9.84 -0.41
CA MET A 46 7.07 8.60 -1.02
C MET A 46 6.02 7.93 -1.92
N VAL A 47 4.73 8.03 -1.58
CA VAL A 47 3.65 7.47 -2.40
C VAL A 47 3.49 8.25 -3.71
N LEU A 48 3.66 9.57 -3.69
CA LEU A 48 3.65 10.40 -4.89
C LEU A 48 4.86 10.12 -5.79
N GLU A 49 6.05 9.97 -5.20
CA GLU A 49 7.26 9.55 -5.92
C GLU A 49 7.06 8.18 -6.58
N TRP A 50 6.47 7.23 -5.84
CA TRP A 50 6.19 5.90 -6.36
C TRP A 50 5.20 5.94 -7.53
N ARG A 51 4.14 6.75 -7.46
CA ARG A 51 3.22 6.98 -8.58
C ARG A 51 3.96 7.49 -9.80
N HIS A 52 4.79 8.50 -9.63
CA HIS A 52 5.58 9.09 -10.71
C HIS A 52 6.50 8.04 -11.35
N TYR A 53 7.24 7.30 -10.53
CA TYR A 53 8.12 6.22 -11.00
C TYR A 53 7.34 5.15 -11.79
N LEU A 54 6.22 4.66 -11.26
CA LEU A 54 5.46 3.59 -11.91
C LEU A 54 4.85 4.04 -13.23
N LEU A 55 4.22 5.21 -13.28
CA LEU A 55 3.49 5.67 -14.47
C LEU A 55 4.41 6.26 -15.54
N ASN A 56 5.46 6.99 -15.15
CA ASN A 56 6.29 7.74 -16.10
C ASN A 56 7.63 7.07 -16.41
N VAL A 57 8.19 6.27 -15.47
CA VAL A 57 9.49 5.60 -15.67
C VAL A 57 9.28 4.14 -16.07
N ARG A 58 8.43 3.41 -15.34
CA ARG A 58 8.12 2.00 -15.62
C ARG A 58 6.99 1.82 -16.63
N CYS A 59 6.30 2.90 -16.99
CA CYS A 59 5.20 2.93 -17.96
C CYS A 59 4.13 1.85 -17.69
N ILE A 60 3.85 1.55 -16.40
CA ILE A 60 2.78 0.61 -16.08
C ILE A 60 1.43 1.27 -16.32
N LYS A 61 0.41 0.44 -16.57
CA LYS A 61 -0.94 0.95 -16.80
C LYS A 61 -1.49 1.64 -15.54
N PRO A 62 -2.21 2.77 -15.67
CA PRO A 62 -2.88 3.42 -14.54
C PRO A 62 -3.80 2.50 -13.73
N VAL A 63 -4.41 1.50 -14.37
CA VAL A 63 -5.22 0.49 -13.68
C VAL A 63 -4.40 -0.36 -12.69
N SER A 64 -3.14 -0.65 -13.00
CA SER A 64 -2.24 -1.38 -12.11
C SER A 64 -1.88 -0.52 -10.89
N TRP A 65 -1.64 0.78 -11.09
CA TRP A 65 -1.45 1.73 -9.99
C TRP A 65 -2.66 1.76 -9.04
N ASN A 66 -3.86 1.92 -9.59
CA ASN A 66 -5.10 1.94 -8.81
C ASN A 66 -5.30 0.62 -8.06
N HIS A 67 -4.98 -0.50 -8.71
CA HIS A 67 -5.01 -1.81 -8.08
C HIS A 67 -4.07 -1.87 -6.87
N TYR A 68 -2.83 -1.40 -6.99
CA TYR A 68 -1.88 -1.40 -5.87
C TYR A 68 -2.34 -0.48 -4.73
N MET A 69 -2.77 0.75 -5.04
CA MET A 69 -3.21 1.71 -4.03
C MET A 69 -4.45 1.26 -3.26
N ARG A 70 -5.37 0.54 -3.91
CA ARG A 70 -6.54 -0.04 -3.23
C ARG A 70 -6.12 -1.01 -2.11
N HIS A 71 -5.17 -1.90 -2.40
CA HIS A 71 -4.69 -2.89 -1.43
C HIS A 71 -3.81 -2.26 -0.36
N MET A 72 -2.90 -1.35 -0.74
CA MET A 72 -2.09 -0.59 0.21
C MET A 72 -3.00 0.20 1.18
N ARG A 73 -4.01 0.91 0.67
CA ARG A 73 -4.95 1.65 1.54
C ARG A 73 -5.66 0.74 2.52
N ALA A 74 -6.19 -0.40 2.08
CA ALA A 74 -6.86 -1.35 2.97
C ALA A 74 -5.93 -1.85 4.08
N LEU A 75 -4.65 -2.11 3.74
CA LEU A 75 -3.64 -2.57 4.69
C LEU A 75 -3.28 -1.49 5.74
N TYR A 76 -3.11 -0.23 5.32
CA TYR A 76 -2.82 0.87 6.25
C TYR A 76 -4.04 1.22 7.11
N ASN A 77 -5.25 1.18 6.56
CA ASN A 77 -6.47 1.39 7.35
C ASN A 77 -6.58 0.34 8.47
N PHE A 78 -6.29 -0.93 8.17
CA PHE A 78 -6.22 -1.97 9.19
C PHE A 78 -5.15 -1.69 10.25
N ALA A 79 -3.94 -1.29 9.86
CA ALA A 79 -2.86 -0.97 10.81
C ALA A 79 -3.24 0.19 11.76
N ILE A 80 -3.98 1.18 11.25
CA ILE A 80 -4.51 2.31 12.03
C ILE A 80 -5.61 1.83 12.99
N GLU A 81 -6.55 1.01 12.50
CA GLU A 81 -7.64 0.42 13.31
C GLU A 81 -7.10 -0.39 14.51
N GLN A 82 -5.98 -1.10 14.34
CA GLN A 82 -5.35 -1.91 15.40
C GLN A 82 -4.51 -1.10 16.39
N GLY A 83 -4.38 0.23 16.23
CA GLY A 83 -3.51 1.05 17.06
C GLY A 83 -2.01 0.75 16.89
N ALA A 84 -1.63 -0.01 15.86
CA ALA A 84 -0.26 -0.47 15.60
C ALA A 84 0.67 0.64 15.04
N THR A 85 0.19 1.89 14.99
CA THR A 85 0.95 3.03 14.47
C THR A 85 0.74 4.27 15.34
N GLY A 86 1.57 4.43 16.37
CA GLY A 86 1.66 5.66 17.17
C GLY A 86 2.14 6.90 16.39
N ALA A 87 2.21 6.86 15.06
CA ALA A 87 2.68 7.96 14.20
C ALA A 87 2.15 7.93 12.76
N VAL A 88 1.06 7.23 12.42
CA VAL A 88 0.38 7.40 11.11
C VAL A 88 -0.83 8.31 11.28
N HIS A 89 -0.60 9.49 11.88
CA HIS A 89 -1.55 10.60 11.81
C HIS A 89 -1.32 11.35 10.50
N GLN A 90 -1.66 10.70 9.39
CA GLN A 90 -2.04 11.31 8.11
C GLN A 90 -2.42 10.15 7.19
N SER A 91 -3.72 9.87 7.16
CA SER A 91 -4.40 9.07 6.15
C SER A 91 -3.74 9.31 4.79
N ILE A 92 -3.39 8.24 4.06
CA ILE A 92 -2.98 8.32 2.65
C ILE A 92 -4.01 9.23 1.95
N PRO A 93 -3.64 10.47 1.57
CA PRO A 93 -4.62 11.49 1.29
C PRO A 93 -5.58 11.01 0.20
N GLU A 94 -6.87 11.25 0.40
CA GLU A 94 -7.94 10.90 -0.54
C GLU A 94 -7.68 11.41 -1.97
N ASN A 95 -6.78 12.38 -2.11
CA ASN A 95 -6.33 12.99 -3.36
C ASN A 95 -5.46 12.10 -4.28
N ILE A 96 -5.08 10.88 -3.89
CA ILE A 96 -4.41 9.97 -4.86
C ILE A 96 -5.41 9.29 -5.81
N ALA A 97 -6.69 9.23 -5.43
CA ALA A 97 -7.78 8.72 -6.27
C ALA A 97 -8.42 9.81 -7.17
N ALA A 98 -8.15 11.09 -6.95
CA ALA A 98 -8.76 12.21 -7.69
C ALA A 98 -8.10 12.47 -9.07
N GLY A 99 -7.11 11.67 -9.47
CA GLY A 99 -6.54 11.69 -10.82
C GLY A 99 -7.22 10.74 -11.80
N ILE A 100 -8.50 10.40 -11.56
CA ILE A 100 -9.35 9.69 -12.51
C ILE A 100 -10.09 10.75 -13.31
N SER A 101 -9.55 11.10 -14.47
CA SER A 101 -10.26 11.75 -15.59
C SER A 101 -9.72 11.16 -16.87
#